data_AF-A0A957VNC9-F1
#
_entry.id   AF-A0A957VNC9-F1
#
_cell.length_a   1.000
_cell.length_b   1.000
_cell.length_c   1.000
_cell.angle_alpha   90.00
_cell.angle_beta   90.00
_cell.angle_gamma   90.00
#
_symmetry.space_group_name_H-M   'P 1'
#
loop_
_entity.id
_entity.type
_entity.pdbx_description
1 polymer ?
#
loop_
_entity_poly.entity_id
_entity_poly.type
_entity_poly.pdbx_seq_one_letter_code
_entity_poly.pdbx_strand_id
1 'polypeptide(L)'
;MPGRRTTTQRRRLSTLAAGGLALLLLPLALLCVHATAGAQAGNSAPLRVVITAVPPFVVTDDARITGMSIELWEEIAARMGVAFTYTTVADVPTQLAQVENGAADVAVSALSITADRLDQVDFSVPYEEAGLQIMVRAGGTPLATVQDVFRTALSPTVLRIILIFLGMIFLVANVTWFVDRERNEDFPRPYWRGIWEAVWWSTVTVTTVGYGDKTPKSPAGRFVGILWMLLGLFLVANFTAGMTAALSVRALQSQITGLSDLDDMRVATVAGTSADTFMADNRLSPALGT
;
A
#
# COMPACT_ATOMS: atom_id res chain seq x y z
N MET A 1 73.36 85.60 -39.40
CA MET A 1 73.14 84.82 -38.16
C MET A 1 71.83 85.25 -37.53
N PRO A 2 71.10 84.34 -36.83
CA PRO A 2 69.72 83.89 -37.10
C PRO A 2 68.64 84.65 -36.28
N GLY A 3 67.32 84.53 -36.49
CA GLY A 3 66.53 83.64 -37.32
C GLY A 3 65.01 83.76 -37.01
N ARG A 4 64.26 82.78 -37.55
CA ARG A 4 62.84 82.40 -37.32
C ARG A 4 61.78 83.36 -37.90
N ARG A 5 61.14 83.06 -39.04
CA ARG A 5 60.06 82.07 -39.31
C ARG A 5 58.82 82.20 -38.42
N THR A 6 57.74 82.72 -39.02
CA THR A 6 56.35 82.18 -39.12
C THR A 6 55.59 83.22 -39.97
N THR A 7 54.66 82.93 -40.89
CA THR A 7 53.42 82.15 -40.76
C THR A 7 52.75 82.21 -42.13
N THR A 8 52.20 81.13 -42.71
CA THR A 8 50.79 81.10 -43.20
C THR A 8 50.35 79.70 -43.67
N GLN A 9 49.18 79.29 -43.15
CA GLN A 9 48.06 78.68 -43.86
C GLN A 9 48.02 77.18 -44.19
N ARG A 10 46.81 76.63 -43.97
CA ARG A 10 46.24 75.28 -44.24
C ARG A 10 46.30 74.38 -42.98
N ARG A 11 45.21 73.87 -42.41
CA ARG A 11 43.88 73.53 -42.96
C ARG A 11 42.85 73.50 -41.84
N ARG A 12 41.72 74.17 -42.07
CA ARG A 12 40.43 73.97 -41.40
C ARG A 12 39.88 72.59 -41.84
N LEU A 13 39.58 71.65 -40.93
CA LEU A 13 38.72 70.48 -41.24
C LEU A 13 38.37 69.52 -40.06
N SER A 14 38.32 69.95 -38.79
CA SER A 14 38.07 69.00 -37.67
C SER A 14 36.93 69.35 -36.71
N THR A 15 36.09 70.36 -36.97
CA THR A 15 35.11 70.82 -35.97
C THR A 15 33.63 70.55 -36.28
N LEU A 16 33.28 69.88 -37.38
CA LEU A 16 31.87 69.63 -37.75
C LEU A 16 31.33 68.23 -37.41
N ALA A 17 32.17 67.28 -36.97
CA ALA A 17 31.70 65.91 -36.66
C ALA A 17 31.32 65.68 -35.18
N ALA A 18 31.69 66.57 -34.27
CA ALA A 18 31.46 66.38 -32.83
C ALA A 18 30.07 66.87 -32.33
N GLY A 19 29.43 67.79 -33.06
CA GLY A 19 28.15 68.39 -32.62
C GLY A 19 26.91 67.53 -32.90
N GLY A 20 26.97 66.63 -33.89
CA GLY A 20 25.83 65.77 -34.27
C GLY A 20 25.64 64.55 -33.36
N LEU A 21 26.72 64.02 -32.78
CA LEU A 21 26.65 62.84 -31.93
C LEU A 21 26.09 63.16 -30.53
N ALA A 22 26.36 64.37 -30.01
CA ALA A 22 25.87 64.81 -28.70
C ALA A 22 24.35 65.11 -28.69
N LEU A 23 23.78 65.54 -29.82
CA LEU A 23 22.35 65.84 -29.94
C LEU A 23 21.47 64.59 -30.10
N LEU A 24 22.04 63.48 -30.55
CA LEU A 24 21.37 62.18 -30.72
C LEU A 24 21.45 61.29 -29.47
N LEU A 25 22.42 61.54 -28.57
CA LEU A 25 22.58 60.79 -27.32
C LEU A 25 21.72 61.33 -26.17
N LEU A 26 21.32 62.60 -26.20
CA LEU A 26 20.47 63.20 -25.17
C LEU A 26 19.04 62.61 -25.09
N PRO A 27 18.32 62.36 -26.20
CA PRO A 27 17.00 61.72 -26.13
C PRO A 27 17.10 60.22 -25.81
N LEU A 28 18.22 59.55 -26.16
CA LEU A 28 18.46 58.14 -25.82
C LEU A 28 18.78 57.97 -24.32
N ALA A 29 19.52 58.91 -23.72
CA ALA A 29 19.75 58.96 -22.28
C ALA A 29 18.45 59.26 -21.50
N LEU A 30 17.57 60.14 -22.01
CA LEU A 30 16.25 60.37 -21.39
C LEU A 30 15.29 59.16 -21.53
N LEU A 31 15.41 58.37 -22.59
CA LEU A 31 14.67 57.11 -22.74
C LEU A 31 15.17 56.03 -21.76
N CYS A 32 16.47 55.99 -21.49
CA CYS A 32 17.05 55.06 -20.50
C CYS A 32 16.73 55.44 -19.05
N VAL A 33 16.51 56.72 -18.74
CA VAL A 33 16.11 57.17 -17.40
C VAL A 33 14.67 56.77 -17.06
N HIS A 34 13.78 56.63 -18.05
CA HIS A 34 12.40 56.14 -17.81
C HIS A 34 12.28 54.61 -17.83
N ALA A 35 13.30 53.89 -18.32
CA ALA A 35 13.33 52.41 -18.30
C ALA A 35 13.81 51.82 -16.96
N THR A 36 14.14 52.67 -15.99
CA THR A 36 14.31 52.29 -14.58
C THR A 36 13.14 52.79 -13.72
N ALA A 37 11.93 52.78 -14.28
CA ALA A 37 10.76 52.52 -13.45
C ALA A 37 10.91 51.08 -12.95
N GLY A 38 11.62 50.93 -11.82
CA GLY A 38 11.67 49.68 -11.11
C GLY A 38 10.26 49.14 -11.01
N ALA A 39 10.07 47.90 -11.44
CA ALA A 39 8.97 47.11 -10.94
C ALA A 39 9.08 47.22 -9.41
N GLN A 40 8.23 48.04 -8.80
CA GLN A 40 7.94 47.92 -7.39
C GLN A 40 7.30 46.55 -7.26
N ALA A 41 8.14 45.53 -7.08
CA ALA A 41 7.74 44.36 -6.32
C ALA A 41 7.16 44.95 -5.04
N GLY A 42 5.84 44.85 -4.90
CA GLY A 42 5.14 45.36 -3.75
C GLY A 42 5.91 44.88 -2.52
N ASN A 43 6.38 45.83 -1.72
CA ASN A 43 7.10 45.58 -0.49
C ASN A 43 6.10 45.09 0.56
N SER A 44 5.44 43.98 0.26
CA SER A 44 4.55 43.25 1.13
C SER A 44 5.43 42.49 2.10
N ALA A 45 5.12 42.59 3.40
CA ALA A 45 5.80 41.78 4.40
C ALA A 45 5.79 40.30 3.97
N PRO A 46 6.85 39.53 4.26
CA PRO A 46 6.88 38.12 3.89
C PRO A 46 5.69 37.40 4.52
N LEU A 47 5.01 36.59 3.72
CA LEU A 47 3.87 35.78 4.18
C LEU A 47 4.31 34.85 5.31
N ARG A 48 3.52 34.79 6.36
CA ARG A 48 3.73 33.89 7.50
C ARG A 48 3.03 32.58 7.20
N VAL A 49 3.81 31.55 6.91
CA VAL A 49 3.32 30.23 6.52
C VAL A 49 3.44 29.29 7.70
N VAL A 50 2.31 28.83 8.23
CA VAL A 50 2.29 27.90 9.36
C VAL A 50 2.24 26.46 8.87
N ILE A 51 3.08 25.59 9.43
CA ILE A 51 3.24 24.18 9.02
C ILE A 51 3.22 23.24 10.24
N THR A 52 2.76 22.02 10.03
CA THR A 52 2.78 20.92 11.01
C THR A 52 3.48 19.72 10.37
N ALA A 53 4.34 19.02 11.13
CA ALA A 53 5.04 17.85 10.63
C ALA A 53 4.07 16.68 10.39
N VAL A 54 3.88 16.32 9.12
CA VAL A 54 3.04 15.19 8.69
C VAL A 54 3.72 14.50 7.51
N PRO A 55 4.61 13.52 7.74
CA PRO A 55 5.26 12.80 6.65
C PRO A 55 4.23 12.02 5.79
N PRO A 56 4.41 11.94 4.46
CA PRO A 56 5.50 12.52 3.64
C PRO A 56 5.24 13.97 3.15
N PHE A 57 4.20 14.65 3.63
CA PHE A 57 3.76 15.97 3.15
C PHE A 57 4.61 17.12 3.67
N VAL A 58 4.92 17.07 4.97
CA VAL A 58 5.84 18.01 5.64
C VAL A 58 6.76 17.19 6.54
N VAL A 59 8.05 17.23 6.23
CA VAL A 59 9.12 16.57 6.96
C VAL A 59 10.05 17.66 7.49
N THR A 60 10.30 17.63 8.80
CA THR A 60 11.14 18.61 9.48
C THR A 60 12.32 17.87 10.13
N ASP A 61 13.49 17.88 9.48
CA ASP A 61 14.73 17.24 9.96
C ASP A 61 15.76 18.30 10.32
N ASP A 62 16.06 18.50 11.61
CA ASP A 62 17.15 19.27 12.28
C ASP A 62 17.62 20.65 11.73
N ALA A 63 17.18 21.07 10.55
CA ALA A 63 17.44 22.32 9.82
C ALA A 63 16.72 22.41 8.46
N ARG A 64 16.16 21.32 7.91
CA ARG A 64 15.49 21.30 6.60
C ARG A 64 14.00 21.02 6.75
N ILE A 65 13.21 21.82 6.04
CA ILE A 65 11.78 21.63 5.84
C ILE A 65 11.61 21.12 4.42
N THR A 66 11.07 19.92 4.26
CA THR A 66 10.88 19.26 2.96
C THR A 66 9.52 18.55 2.93
N GLY A 67 9.18 17.95 1.79
CA GLY A 67 7.95 17.17 1.62
C GLY A 67 7.04 17.76 0.55
N MET A 68 6.03 16.98 0.16
CA MET A 68 5.20 17.31 -1.00
C MET A 68 4.47 18.66 -0.87
N SER A 69 3.93 18.98 0.31
CA SER A 69 3.21 20.25 0.52
C SER A 69 4.16 21.44 0.51
N ILE A 70 5.40 21.25 0.97
CA ILE A 70 6.43 22.28 1.00
C ILE A 70 6.87 22.61 -0.43
N GLU A 71 7.21 21.58 -1.22
CA GLU A 71 7.61 21.73 -2.62
C GLU A 71 6.50 22.40 -3.45
N LEU A 72 5.25 22.01 -3.22
CA LEU A 72 4.09 22.63 -3.88
C LEU A 72 3.93 24.11 -3.51
N TRP A 73 4.03 24.45 -2.23
CA TRP A 73 3.92 25.84 -1.78
C TRP A 73 5.05 26.71 -2.32
N GLU A 74 6.29 26.22 -2.33
CA GLU A 74 7.45 26.97 -2.84
C GLU A 74 7.29 27.29 -4.33
N GLU A 75 6.77 26.35 -5.12
CA GLU A 75 6.46 26.58 -6.53
C GLU A 75 5.33 27.60 -6.71
N ILE A 76 4.29 27.55 -5.88
CA ILE A 76 3.20 28.55 -5.88
C ILE A 76 3.74 29.93 -5.53
N ALA A 77 4.52 30.04 -4.46
CA ALA A 77 5.11 31.29 -4.00
C ALA A 77 6.07 31.89 -5.04
N ALA A 78 6.87 31.04 -5.71
CA ALA A 78 7.74 31.45 -6.79
C ALA A 78 6.94 32.02 -7.98
N ARG A 79 5.84 31.37 -8.37
CA ARG A 79 4.95 31.87 -9.45
C ARG A 79 4.22 33.15 -9.07
N MET A 80 3.87 33.31 -7.80
CA MET A 80 3.25 34.53 -7.27
C MET A 80 4.26 35.68 -7.07
N GLY A 81 5.55 35.38 -6.99
CA GLY A 81 6.60 36.36 -6.70
C GLY A 81 6.55 36.90 -5.26
N VAL A 82 6.13 36.07 -4.29
CA VAL A 82 5.97 36.47 -2.87
C VAL A 82 7.10 35.91 -2.01
N ALA A 83 7.58 36.71 -1.06
CA ALA A 83 8.46 36.23 0.00
C ALA A 83 7.63 35.59 1.13
N PHE A 84 8.19 34.61 1.83
CA PHE A 84 7.51 33.93 2.93
C PHE A 84 8.48 33.46 4.02
N THR A 85 7.94 33.13 5.19
CA THR A 85 8.66 32.56 6.35
C THR A 85 7.84 31.42 6.94
N TYR A 86 8.50 30.33 7.33
CA TYR A 86 7.83 29.19 7.96
C TYR A 86 7.78 29.33 9.47
N THR A 87 6.65 28.97 10.07
CA THR A 87 6.49 28.74 11.50
C THR A 87 5.95 27.33 11.72
N THR A 88 6.64 26.53 12.52
CA THR A 88 6.22 25.15 12.80
C THR A 88 5.41 25.10 14.09
N VAL A 89 4.27 24.41 14.06
CA VAL A 89 3.42 24.14 15.22
C VAL A 89 3.27 22.64 15.46
N ALA A 90 2.80 22.27 16.64
CA ALA A 90 2.74 20.89 17.09
C ALA A 90 1.60 20.08 16.43
N ASP A 91 0.46 20.73 16.16
CA ASP A 91 -0.75 20.05 15.72
C ASP A 91 -1.62 20.91 14.78
N VAL A 92 -2.51 20.23 14.06
CA VAL A 92 -3.42 20.85 13.08
C VAL A 92 -4.39 21.85 13.73
N PRO A 93 -5.00 21.60 14.90
CA PRO A 93 -5.86 22.59 15.56
C PRO A 93 -5.13 23.92 15.82
N THR A 94 -3.89 23.88 16.34
CA THR A 94 -3.08 25.08 16.55
C THR A 94 -2.74 25.77 15.23
N GLN A 95 -2.46 25.00 14.19
CA GLN A 95 -2.18 25.51 12.86
C GLN A 95 -3.35 26.32 12.28
N LEU A 96 -4.57 25.78 12.37
CA LEU A 96 -5.78 26.45 11.88
C LEU A 96 -6.12 27.69 12.71
N ALA A 97 -6.01 27.59 14.04
CA ALA A 97 -6.24 28.72 14.94
C ALA A 97 -5.31 29.91 14.66
N GLN A 98 -4.05 29.66 14.26
CA GLN A 98 -3.12 30.72 13.87
C GLN A 98 -3.53 31.43 12.57
N VAL A 99 -4.17 30.73 11.63
CA VAL A 99 -4.71 31.39 10.42
C VAL A 99 -5.97 32.17 10.77
N GLU A 100 -6.88 31.56 11.54
CA GLU A 100 -8.15 32.18 11.96
C GLU A 100 -7.93 33.50 12.73
N ASN A 101 -6.96 33.52 13.66
CA ASN A 101 -6.67 34.71 14.46
C ASN A 101 -5.71 35.71 13.77
N GLY A 102 -5.28 35.44 12.53
CA GLY A 102 -4.38 36.28 11.76
C GLY A 102 -2.92 36.27 12.22
N ALA A 103 -2.50 35.31 13.06
CA ALA A 103 -1.10 35.10 13.42
C ALA A 103 -0.26 34.50 12.27
N ALA A 104 -0.91 33.77 11.35
CA ALA A 104 -0.35 33.27 10.10
C ALA A 104 -1.24 33.68 8.93
N ASP A 105 -0.67 33.79 7.73
CA ASP A 105 -1.38 34.19 6.52
C ASP A 105 -1.85 32.97 5.71
N VAL A 106 -1.09 31.86 5.76
CA VAL A 106 -1.42 30.61 5.04
C VAL A 106 -1.00 29.41 5.89
N ALA A 107 -1.82 28.35 5.90
CA ALA A 107 -1.45 27.04 6.43
C ALA A 107 -1.09 26.07 5.31
N VAL A 108 0.10 25.45 5.40
CA VAL A 108 0.60 24.49 4.39
C VAL A 108 0.98 23.19 5.07
N SER A 109 0.14 22.16 4.95
CA SER A 109 0.37 20.80 5.47
C SER A 109 -0.64 19.82 4.84
N ALA A 110 -0.68 18.57 5.34
CA ALA A 110 -1.75 17.62 5.05
C ALA A 110 -3.03 17.98 5.82
N LEU A 111 -3.80 18.92 5.28
CA LEU A 111 -5.04 19.40 5.91
C LEU A 111 -6.26 18.80 5.22
N SER A 112 -7.02 17.96 5.94
CA SER A 112 -8.34 17.52 5.49
C SER A 112 -9.32 18.70 5.48
N ILE A 113 -10.05 18.83 4.37
CA ILE A 113 -11.18 19.75 4.25
C ILE A 113 -12.38 19.10 4.95
N THR A 114 -12.91 19.76 5.98
CA THR A 114 -14.12 19.32 6.71
C THR A 114 -15.08 20.49 6.87
N ALA A 115 -16.36 20.21 7.14
CA ALA A 115 -17.37 21.25 7.34
C ALA A 115 -16.96 22.22 8.48
N ASP A 116 -16.59 21.68 9.64
CA ASP A 116 -16.19 22.49 10.79
C ASP A 116 -14.97 23.39 10.53
N ARG A 117 -14.07 22.99 9.62
CA ARG A 117 -12.87 23.77 9.28
C ARG A 117 -13.17 24.84 8.24
N LEU A 118 -14.11 24.59 7.32
CA LEU A 118 -14.58 25.58 6.34
C LEU A 118 -15.28 26.77 7.02
N ASP A 119 -15.87 26.56 8.19
CA ASP A 119 -16.44 27.64 8.98
C ASP A 119 -15.38 28.52 9.67
N GLN A 120 -14.14 28.03 9.81
CA GLN A 120 -13.03 28.74 10.48
C GLN A 120 -12.09 29.42 9.49
N VAL A 121 -11.79 28.76 8.37
CA VAL A 121 -10.83 29.24 7.36
C VAL A 121 -11.27 28.86 5.95
N ASP A 122 -10.87 29.68 4.97
CA ASP A 122 -11.06 29.36 3.56
C ASP A 122 -10.04 28.32 3.08
N PHE A 123 -10.47 27.41 2.21
CA PHE A 123 -9.62 26.40 1.59
C PHE A 123 -9.47 26.62 0.09
N SER A 124 -8.30 26.23 -0.45
CA SER A 124 -8.13 26.06 -1.89
C SER A 124 -8.86 24.82 -2.40
N VAL A 125 -8.76 24.57 -3.71
CA VAL A 125 -9.06 23.24 -4.24
C VAL A 125 -8.11 22.20 -3.64
N PRO A 126 -8.59 20.97 -3.37
CA PRO A 126 -7.73 19.90 -2.91
C PRO A 126 -6.72 19.52 -4.01
N TYR A 127 -5.47 19.30 -3.62
CA TYR A 127 -4.41 18.82 -4.51
C TYR A 127 -4.13 17.31 -4.34
N GLU A 128 -4.66 16.69 -3.27
CA GLU A 128 -4.57 15.26 -2.97
C GLU A 128 -5.90 14.76 -2.41
N GLU A 129 -6.35 13.60 -2.89
CA GLU A 129 -7.54 12.91 -2.39
C GLU A 129 -7.11 11.75 -1.48
N ALA A 130 -7.33 11.92 -0.17
CA ALA A 130 -7.08 10.89 0.82
C ALA A 130 -8.35 10.59 1.64
N GLY A 131 -8.56 9.31 1.96
CA GLY A 131 -9.65 8.84 2.80
C GLY A 131 -9.15 8.21 4.10
N LEU A 132 -10.06 8.00 5.06
CA LEU A 132 -9.76 7.27 6.28
C LEU A 132 -9.47 5.80 5.96
N GLN A 133 -8.43 5.26 6.59
CA GLN A 133 -8.02 3.87 6.44
C GLN A 133 -7.73 3.25 7.80
N ILE A 134 -7.92 1.94 7.89
CA ILE A 134 -7.64 1.15 9.09
C ILE A 134 -6.30 0.45 8.87
N MET A 135 -5.32 0.77 9.70
CA MET A 135 -4.05 0.07 9.70
C MET A 135 -4.07 -1.04 10.74
N VAL A 136 -3.92 -2.27 10.27
CA VAL A 136 -3.71 -3.43 11.14
C VAL A 136 -2.26 -3.87 11.08
N ARG A 137 -1.78 -4.46 12.17
CA ARG A 137 -0.54 -5.25 12.10
C ARG A 137 -0.77 -6.32 11.03
N ALA A 138 0.16 -6.43 10.08
CA ALA A 138 0.17 -7.52 9.11
C ALA A 138 0.22 -8.85 9.88
N GLY A 139 -0.97 -9.42 10.12
CA GLY A 139 -1.20 -10.60 10.92
C GLY A 139 -1.09 -11.81 10.03
N GLY A 140 0.14 -12.27 9.80
CA GLY A 140 0.39 -13.56 9.21
C GLY A 140 1.53 -14.21 9.96
N THR A 141 1.23 -15.09 10.91
CA THR A 141 2.14 -16.21 11.15
C THR A 141 1.99 -17.11 9.93
N PRO A 142 2.95 -17.09 8.98
CA PRO A 142 2.84 -17.89 7.77
C PRO A 142 3.23 -19.31 8.16
N LEU A 143 2.27 -20.17 8.52
CA LEU A 143 2.49 -21.60 8.75
C LEU A 143 3.82 -21.96 9.49
N ALA A 144 4.28 -21.12 10.42
CA ALA A 144 5.70 -21.07 10.77
C ALA A 144 6.10 -22.10 11.83
N THR A 145 5.18 -22.98 12.21
CA THR A 145 5.47 -24.01 13.20
C THR A 145 4.89 -25.33 12.75
N VAL A 146 5.75 -26.35 12.71
CA VAL A 146 5.38 -27.76 12.49
C VAL A 146 4.20 -28.18 13.38
N GLN A 147 4.05 -27.53 14.54
CA GLN A 147 2.93 -27.68 15.46
C GLN A 147 1.56 -27.31 14.86
N ASP A 148 1.45 -26.29 14.01
CA ASP A 148 0.19 -25.87 13.39
C ASP A 148 -0.22 -26.81 12.25
N VAL A 149 0.77 -27.34 11.53
CA VAL A 149 0.56 -28.43 10.57
C VAL A 149 0.03 -29.66 11.31
N PHE A 150 0.65 -30.03 12.44
CA PHE A 150 0.21 -31.17 13.24
C PHE A 150 -1.19 -30.96 13.83
N ARG A 151 -1.50 -29.78 14.37
CA ARG A 151 -2.84 -29.43 14.88
C ARG A 151 -3.90 -29.44 13.77
N THR A 152 -3.55 -28.99 12.57
CA THR A 152 -4.46 -29.02 11.42
C THR A 152 -4.68 -30.46 10.95
N ALA A 153 -3.63 -31.28 10.91
CA ALA A 153 -3.72 -32.70 10.59
C ALA A 153 -4.54 -33.50 11.61
N LEU A 154 -4.46 -33.16 12.90
CA LEU A 154 -5.28 -33.73 13.98
C LEU A 154 -6.63 -33.02 14.17
N SER A 155 -7.02 -32.13 13.26
CA SER A 155 -8.32 -31.47 13.37
C SER A 155 -9.46 -32.50 13.27
N PRO A 156 -10.59 -32.29 13.98
CA PRO A 156 -11.73 -33.19 13.91
C PRO A 156 -12.22 -33.43 12.48
N THR A 157 -12.12 -32.42 11.61
CA THR A 157 -12.48 -32.52 10.19
C THR A 157 -11.56 -33.45 9.42
N VAL A 158 -10.24 -33.27 9.54
CA VAL A 158 -9.27 -34.15 8.86
C VAL A 158 -9.36 -35.58 9.40
N LEU A 159 -9.51 -35.74 10.72
CA LEU A 159 -9.69 -37.06 11.32
C LEU A 159 -10.95 -37.77 10.81
N ARG A 160 -12.08 -37.05 10.69
CA ARG A 160 -13.31 -37.60 10.08
C ARG A 160 -13.08 -38.06 8.65
N ILE A 161 -12.37 -37.28 7.83
CA ILE A 161 -12.04 -37.65 6.44
C ILE A 161 -11.17 -38.91 6.42
N ILE A 162 -10.13 -38.98 7.25
CA ILE A 162 -9.25 -40.17 7.37
C ILE A 162 -10.06 -41.40 7.77
N LEU A 163 -10.96 -41.27 8.75
CA LEU A 163 -11.81 -42.39 9.20
C LEU A 163 -12.76 -42.88 8.10
N ILE A 164 -13.37 -41.96 7.33
CA ILE A 164 -14.18 -42.31 6.16
C ILE A 164 -13.32 -43.04 5.12
N PHE A 165 -12.11 -42.55 4.86
CA PHE A 165 -11.19 -43.15 3.90
C PHE A 165 -10.78 -44.57 4.30
N LEU A 166 -10.40 -44.78 5.56
CA LEU A 166 -10.10 -46.10 6.12
C LEU A 166 -11.32 -47.02 6.07
N GLY A 167 -12.51 -46.51 6.37
CA GLY A 167 -13.76 -47.26 6.26
C GLY A 167 -14.06 -47.72 4.83
N MET A 168 -13.80 -46.87 3.83
CA MET A 168 -13.97 -47.21 2.42
C MET A 168 -12.95 -48.26 1.95
N ILE A 169 -11.68 -48.13 2.34
CA ILE A 169 -10.64 -49.14 2.07
C ILE A 169 -11.07 -50.49 2.65
N PHE A 170 -11.53 -50.49 3.91
CA PHE A 170 -11.99 -51.71 4.56
C PHE A 170 -13.23 -52.31 3.85
N LEU A 171 -14.19 -51.48 3.45
CA LEU A 171 -15.36 -51.92 2.70
C LEU A 171 -14.97 -52.58 1.37
N VAL A 172 -14.12 -51.93 0.58
CA VAL A 172 -13.66 -52.47 -0.71
C VAL A 172 -12.85 -53.74 -0.52
N ALA A 173 -11.99 -53.79 0.51
CA ALA A 173 -11.24 -55.00 0.85
C ALA A 173 -12.17 -56.19 1.17
N ASN A 174 -13.26 -55.96 1.92
CA ASN A 174 -14.26 -57.01 2.18
C ASN A 174 -14.95 -57.49 0.90
N VAL A 175 -15.34 -56.57 0.01
CA VAL A 175 -16.00 -56.90 -1.26
C VAL A 175 -15.07 -57.68 -2.17
N THR A 176 -13.84 -57.20 -2.38
CA THR A 176 -12.83 -57.88 -3.21
C THR A 176 -12.48 -59.25 -2.65
N TRP A 177 -12.24 -59.35 -1.34
CA TRP A 177 -11.98 -60.63 -0.70
C TRP A 177 -13.16 -61.60 -0.90
N PHE A 178 -14.39 -61.15 -0.67
CA PHE A 178 -15.58 -62.00 -0.83
C PHE A 178 -15.71 -62.57 -2.25
N VAL A 179 -15.41 -61.76 -3.26
CA VAL A 179 -15.52 -62.12 -4.68
C VAL A 179 -14.36 -62.99 -5.17
N ASP A 180 -13.13 -62.77 -4.69
CA ASP A 180 -11.93 -63.46 -5.19
C ASP A 180 -11.43 -64.62 -4.30
N ARG A 181 -11.92 -64.78 -3.05
CA ARG A 181 -11.42 -65.81 -2.08
C ARG A 181 -11.45 -67.26 -2.57
N GLU A 182 -12.25 -67.57 -3.59
CA GLU A 182 -12.38 -68.93 -4.14
C GLU A 182 -11.49 -69.17 -5.35
N ARG A 183 -11.10 -68.11 -6.06
CA ARG A 183 -10.41 -68.18 -7.36
C ARG A 183 -9.00 -67.57 -7.35
N ASN A 184 -8.58 -66.98 -6.23
CA ASN A 184 -7.31 -66.31 -6.12
C ASN A 184 -6.54 -66.70 -4.85
N GLU A 185 -5.34 -67.23 -5.04
CA GLU A 185 -4.41 -67.56 -3.94
C GLU A 185 -3.87 -66.30 -3.24
N ASP A 186 -3.83 -65.15 -3.92
CA ASP A 186 -3.37 -63.88 -3.37
C ASP A 186 -4.30 -63.37 -2.25
N PHE A 187 -5.55 -63.85 -2.20
CA PHE A 187 -6.53 -63.53 -1.17
C PHE A 187 -6.98 -64.81 -0.44
N PRO A 188 -6.23 -65.28 0.56
CA PRO A 188 -6.50 -66.53 1.26
C PRO A 188 -7.92 -66.61 1.87
N ARG A 189 -8.45 -67.83 1.95
CA ARG A 189 -9.77 -68.13 2.57
C ARG A 189 -9.89 -67.78 4.05
N PRO A 190 -8.85 -67.91 4.90
CA PRO A 190 -8.95 -67.44 6.28
C PRO A 190 -9.22 -65.93 6.30
N TYR A 191 -10.41 -65.55 6.78
CA TYR A 191 -10.93 -64.17 6.72
C TYR A 191 -9.90 -63.12 7.11
N TRP A 192 -9.26 -63.28 8.28
CA TRP A 192 -8.32 -62.29 8.80
C TRP A 192 -7.08 -62.09 7.92
N ARG A 193 -6.54 -63.19 7.35
CA ARG A 193 -5.39 -63.10 6.43
C ARG A 193 -5.82 -62.53 5.09
N GLY A 194 -6.93 -63.00 4.53
CA GLY A 194 -7.41 -62.55 3.23
C GLY A 194 -7.82 -61.08 3.20
N ILE A 195 -8.47 -60.58 4.25
CA ILE A 195 -8.80 -59.16 4.36
C ILE A 195 -7.57 -58.30 4.52
N TRP A 196 -6.58 -58.72 5.30
CA TRP A 196 -5.36 -57.93 5.44
C TRP A 196 -4.66 -57.74 4.09
N GLU A 197 -4.59 -58.80 3.27
CA GLU A 197 -4.05 -58.72 1.90
C GLU A 197 -4.93 -57.87 0.97
N ALA A 198 -6.26 -57.93 1.12
CA ALA A 198 -7.18 -57.09 0.34
C ALA A 198 -7.12 -55.61 0.76
N VAL A 199 -6.91 -55.30 2.05
CA VAL A 199 -6.66 -53.95 2.57
C VAL A 199 -5.33 -53.44 2.06
N TRP A 200 -4.28 -54.27 2.09
CA TRP A 200 -2.98 -53.95 1.50
C TRP A 200 -3.12 -53.59 0.02
N TRP A 201 -3.75 -54.45 -0.78
CA TRP A 201 -4.02 -54.21 -2.21
C TRP A 201 -4.84 -52.93 -2.44
N SER A 202 -5.93 -52.75 -1.68
CA SER A 202 -6.81 -51.58 -1.79
C SER A 202 -6.06 -50.28 -1.48
N THR A 203 -5.20 -50.31 -0.45
CA THR A 203 -4.36 -49.18 -0.04
C THR A 203 -3.35 -48.83 -1.13
N VAL A 204 -2.54 -49.77 -1.60
CA VAL A 204 -1.53 -49.49 -2.64
C VAL A 204 -2.13 -49.04 -3.96
N THR A 205 -3.37 -49.45 -4.24
CA THR A 205 -4.14 -49.02 -5.41
C THR A 205 -4.64 -47.59 -5.27
N VAL A 206 -5.25 -47.23 -4.12
CA VAL A 206 -5.82 -45.89 -3.89
C VAL A 206 -4.73 -44.82 -3.69
N THR A 207 -3.59 -45.21 -3.12
CA THR A 207 -2.42 -44.32 -2.96
C THR A 207 -1.56 -44.22 -4.22
N THR A 208 -2.00 -44.82 -5.34
CA THR A 208 -1.32 -44.81 -6.64
C THR A 208 0.09 -45.43 -6.65
N VAL A 209 0.48 -46.15 -5.59
CA VAL A 209 1.80 -46.82 -5.50
C VAL A 209 1.86 -48.01 -6.44
N GLY A 210 0.79 -48.82 -6.48
CA GLY A 210 0.57 -49.81 -7.53
C GLY A 210 1.67 -50.87 -7.70
N TYR A 211 2.19 -51.45 -6.60
CA TYR A 211 3.23 -52.49 -6.68
C TYR A 211 2.87 -53.68 -7.59
N GLY A 212 1.57 -53.97 -7.75
CA GLY A 212 1.08 -55.06 -8.61
C GLY A 212 1.40 -56.45 -8.08
N ASP A 213 1.84 -56.56 -6.82
CA ASP A 213 2.19 -57.81 -6.14
C ASP A 213 0.98 -58.71 -5.90
N LYS A 214 -0.18 -58.11 -5.66
CA LYS A 214 -1.48 -58.80 -5.49
C LYS A 214 -2.53 -58.10 -6.30
N THR A 215 -3.40 -58.84 -6.97
CA THR A 215 -4.49 -58.26 -7.79
C THR A 215 -5.72 -59.16 -7.84
N PRO A 216 -6.94 -58.60 -7.98
CA PRO A 216 -8.14 -59.38 -8.27
C PRO A 216 -8.02 -60.11 -9.62
N LYS A 217 -8.23 -61.43 -9.60
CA LYS A 217 -8.10 -62.27 -10.81
C LYS A 217 -9.47 -62.57 -11.43
N SER A 218 -10.53 -62.59 -10.63
CA SER A 218 -11.88 -62.85 -11.09
C SER A 218 -12.44 -61.72 -11.96
N PRO A 219 -13.31 -61.99 -12.95
CA PRO A 219 -13.95 -60.93 -13.75
C PRO A 219 -14.70 -59.90 -12.91
N ALA A 220 -15.42 -60.36 -11.88
CA ALA A 220 -16.16 -59.49 -10.96
C ALA A 220 -15.22 -58.66 -10.06
N GLY A 221 -14.14 -59.26 -9.56
CA GLY A 221 -13.15 -58.53 -8.76
C GLY A 221 -12.36 -57.50 -9.57
N ARG A 222 -12.10 -57.77 -10.86
CA ARG A 222 -11.54 -56.77 -11.79
C ARG A 222 -12.49 -55.60 -11.99
N PHE A 223 -13.79 -55.85 -12.12
CA PHE A 223 -14.79 -54.79 -12.19
C PHE A 223 -14.82 -53.94 -10.91
N VAL A 224 -14.79 -54.57 -9.73
CA VAL A 224 -14.66 -53.88 -8.44
C VAL A 224 -13.36 -53.07 -8.39
N GLY A 225 -12.24 -53.61 -8.87
CA GLY A 225 -10.96 -52.93 -8.95
C GLY A 225 -11.00 -51.68 -9.84
N ILE A 226 -11.66 -51.74 -10.99
CA ILE A 226 -11.83 -50.58 -11.88
C ILE A 226 -12.63 -49.48 -11.17
N LEU A 227 -13.75 -49.83 -10.53
CA LEU A 227 -14.54 -48.86 -9.77
C LEU A 227 -13.72 -48.26 -8.62
N TRP A 228 -12.92 -49.08 -7.92
CA TRP A 228 -12.04 -48.62 -6.84
C TRP A 228 -10.96 -47.66 -7.33
N MET A 229 -10.35 -47.92 -8.49
CA MET A 229 -9.34 -47.03 -9.08
C MET A 229 -9.94 -45.67 -9.46
N LEU A 230 -11.12 -45.66 -10.10
CA LEU A 230 -11.81 -44.40 -10.46
C LEU A 230 -12.24 -43.61 -9.22
N LEU A 231 -12.82 -44.30 -8.24
CA LEU A 231 -13.25 -43.71 -6.98
C LEU A 231 -12.03 -43.17 -6.21
N GLY A 232 -10.96 -43.96 -6.12
CA GLY A 232 -9.73 -43.58 -5.44
C GLY A 232 -9.11 -42.30 -5.99
N LEU A 233 -9.02 -42.18 -7.31
CA LEU A 233 -8.55 -40.98 -7.97
C LEU A 233 -9.40 -39.75 -7.59
N PHE A 234 -10.71 -39.89 -7.59
CA PHE A 234 -11.63 -38.82 -7.20
C PHE A 234 -11.46 -38.42 -5.73
N LEU A 235 -11.30 -39.37 -4.81
CA LEU A 235 -11.12 -39.08 -3.38
C LEU A 235 -9.80 -38.33 -3.11
N VAL A 236 -8.69 -38.80 -3.68
CA VAL A 236 -7.37 -38.15 -3.48
C VAL A 236 -7.37 -36.73 -4.06
N ALA A 237 -7.98 -36.54 -5.24
CA ALA A 237 -8.12 -35.23 -5.86
C ALA A 237 -8.96 -34.27 -5.00
N ASN A 238 -10.13 -34.70 -4.52
CA ASN A 238 -10.99 -33.86 -3.68
C ASN A 238 -10.37 -33.54 -2.33
N PHE A 239 -9.66 -34.50 -1.72
CA PHE A 239 -8.92 -34.24 -0.49
C PHE A 239 -7.86 -33.15 -0.69
N THR A 240 -7.05 -33.28 -1.75
CA THR A 240 -6.01 -32.30 -2.08
C THR A 240 -6.60 -30.92 -2.40
N ALA A 241 -7.66 -30.88 -3.21
CA ALA A 241 -8.37 -29.64 -3.57
C ALA A 241 -9.01 -28.97 -2.34
N GLY A 242 -9.67 -29.74 -1.48
CA GLY A 242 -10.28 -29.24 -0.25
C GLY A 242 -9.26 -28.69 0.74
N MET A 243 -8.12 -29.38 0.92
CA MET A 243 -7.01 -28.86 1.72
C MET A 243 -6.45 -27.56 1.16
N THR A 244 -6.25 -27.49 -0.16
CA THR A 244 -5.71 -26.31 -0.83
C THR A 244 -6.66 -25.12 -0.68
N ALA A 245 -7.95 -25.33 -0.95
CA ALA A 245 -8.99 -24.30 -0.80
C ALA A 245 -9.06 -23.78 0.65
N ALA A 246 -8.98 -24.67 1.65
CA ALA A 246 -8.97 -24.28 3.05
C ALA A 246 -7.75 -23.42 3.42
N LEU A 247 -6.57 -23.73 2.87
CA LEU A 247 -5.37 -22.93 3.07
C LEU A 247 -5.48 -21.56 2.39
N SER A 248 -6.01 -21.50 1.16
CA SER A 248 -6.22 -20.25 0.43
C SER A 248 -7.21 -19.32 1.15
N VAL A 249 -8.31 -19.85 1.69
CA VAL A 249 -9.28 -19.04 2.46
C VAL A 249 -8.62 -18.40 3.68
N ARG A 250 -7.80 -19.16 4.42
CA ARG A 250 -7.06 -18.63 5.58
C ARG A 250 -6.06 -17.53 5.21
N ALA A 251 -5.48 -17.60 4.01
CA ALA A 251 -4.58 -16.56 3.51
C ALA A 251 -5.33 -15.26 3.10
N LEU A 252 -6.64 -15.35 2.81
CA LEU A 252 -7.45 -14.23 2.34
C LEU A 252 -8.29 -13.56 3.44
N GLN A 253 -8.50 -14.21 4.58
CA GLN A 253 -9.25 -13.62 5.69
C GLN A 253 -8.40 -12.54 6.40
N SER A 254 -8.55 -11.28 5.99
CA SER A 254 -8.19 -10.15 6.85
C SER A 254 -9.11 -10.18 8.07
N GLN A 255 -8.57 -9.90 9.26
CA GLN A 255 -9.35 -9.87 10.49
C GLN A 255 -10.34 -8.69 10.56
N ILE A 256 -10.22 -7.74 9.64
CA ILE A 256 -11.06 -6.54 9.57
C ILE A 256 -11.55 -6.41 8.12
N THR A 257 -12.86 -6.46 7.96
CA THR A 257 -13.61 -6.34 6.70
C THR A 257 -14.52 -5.13 6.69
N GLY A 258 -14.85 -4.58 7.86
CA GLY A 258 -15.66 -3.38 8.00
C GLY A 258 -15.56 -2.70 9.36
N LEU A 259 -16.31 -1.61 9.53
CA LEU A 259 -16.30 -0.80 10.75
C LEU A 259 -16.85 -1.54 11.97
N SER A 260 -17.85 -2.42 11.78
CA SER A 260 -18.43 -3.25 12.85
C SER A 260 -17.42 -4.19 13.49
N ASP A 261 -16.36 -4.57 12.76
CA ASP A 261 -15.32 -5.44 13.29
C ASP A 261 -14.42 -4.69 14.29
N LEU A 262 -14.54 -3.35 14.37
CA LEU A 262 -13.76 -2.52 15.29
C LEU A 262 -14.37 -2.41 16.69
N ASP A 263 -15.66 -2.68 16.87
CA ASP A 263 -16.36 -2.50 18.15
C ASP A 263 -15.73 -3.33 19.28
N ASP A 264 -15.30 -4.56 18.95
CA ASP A 264 -14.67 -5.49 19.89
C ASP A 264 -13.14 -5.38 19.91
N MET A 265 -12.56 -4.44 19.16
CA MET A 265 -11.12 -4.33 18.95
C MET A 265 -10.52 -3.13 19.68
N ARG A 266 -9.26 -3.28 20.10
CA ARG A 266 -8.48 -2.15 20.64
C ARG A 266 -7.99 -1.29 19.48
N VAL A 267 -8.62 -0.15 19.31
CA VAL A 267 -8.35 0.83 18.26
C VAL A 267 -7.78 2.12 18.85
N ALA A 268 -7.02 2.87 18.07
CA ALA A 268 -6.43 4.14 18.47
C ALA A 268 -6.30 5.07 17.25
N THR A 269 -6.40 6.38 17.50
CA THR A 269 -6.26 7.46 16.52
C THR A 269 -5.35 8.55 17.08
N VAL A 270 -4.87 9.45 16.21
CA VAL A 270 -4.11 10.63 16.62
C VAL A 270 -5.09 11.73 17.02
N ALA A 271 -4.97 12.27 18.23
CA ALA A 271 -5.87 13.30 18.75
C ALA A 271 -5.94 14.54 17.85
N GLY A 272 -7.12 15.16 17.73
CA GLY A 272 -7.31 16.39 16.97
C GLY A 272 -7.24 16.24 15.45
N THR A 273 -7.22 15.00 14.94
CA THR A 273 -7.29 14.68 13.51
C THR A 273 -8.71 14.37 13.06
N SER A 274 -8.96 14.35 11.75
CA SER A 274 -10.25 13.93 11.19
C SER A 274 -10.62 12.48 11.56
N ALA A 275 -9.63 11.61 11.78
CA ALA A 275 -9.84 10.24 12.24
C ALA A 275 -10.38 10.21 13.69
N ASP A 276 -9.90 11.11 14.55
CA ASP A 276 -10.35 11.23 15.94
C ASP A 276 -11.82 11.67 16.02
N THR A 277 -12.19 12.70 15.26
CA THR A 277 -13.59 13.13 15.13
C THR A 277 -14.48 12.01 14.61
N PHE A 278 -14.04 11.30 13.55
CA PHE A 278 -14.80 10.19 12.99
C PHE A 278 -15.04 9.07 14.02
N MET A 279 -14.04 8.72 14.84
CA MET A 279 -14.18 7.72 15.90
C MET A 279 -15.20 8.16 16.96
N ALA A 280 -15.14 9.43 17.38
CA ALA A 280 -16.07 10.00 18.34
C ALA A 280 -17.52 9.97 17.82
N ASP A 281 -17.74 10.35 16.56
CA ASP A 281 -19.06 10.36 15.92
C ASP A 281 -19.66 8.95 15.79
N ASN A 282 -18.79 7.94 15.55
CA ASN A 282 -19.19 6.54 15.40
C ASN A 282 -19.18 5.77 16.73
N ARG A 283 -18.97 6.43 17.87
CA ARG A 283 -18.93 5.83 19.23
C ARG A 283 -17.87 4.74 19.39
N LEU A 284 -16.82 4.79 18.58
CA LEU A 284 -15.68 3.88 18.69
C LEU A 284 -14.74 4.44 19.75
N SER A 285 -14.59 3.73 20.86
CA SER A 285 -13.78 4.21 22.00
C SER A 285 -12.31 3.84 21.78
N PRO A 286 -11.37 4.81 21.76
CA PRO A 286 -9.95 4.48 21.68
C PRO A 286 -9.52 3.74 22.96
N ALA A 287 -8.79 2.63 22.78
CA ALA A 287 -8.35 1.80 23.90
C ALA A 287 -7.17 2.40 24.68
N LEU A 288 -6.58 3.49 24.18
CA LEU A 288 -5.52 4.25 24.81
C LEU A 288 -5.75 5.74 24.52
N GLY A 289 -6.06 6.50 25.57
CA GLY A 289 -5.90 7.94 25.57
C GLY A 289 -4.49 8.32 25.99
N THR A 290 -4.07 9.50 25.51
CA THR A 290 -2.81 10.24 25.74
C THR A 290 -1.60 9.77 24.95
#